data_AF-A0A5A9PHA7-F1
#
_entry.id   AF-A0A5A9PHA7-F1
#
_cell.length_a   1.000
_cell.length_b   1.000
_cell.length_c   1.000
_cell.angle_alpha   90.00
_cell.angle_beta   90.00
_cell.angle_gamma   90.00
#
_symmetry.space_group_name_H-M   'P 1'
#
loop_
_entity.id
_entity.type
_entity.pdbx_description
1 polymer ?
#
loop_
_entity_poly.entity_id
_entity_poly.type
_entity_poly.pdbx_seq_one_letter_code
_entity_poly.pdbx_strand_id
1 'polypeptide(L)'
;MQEEEEQPMGSNVTLKPYVIEAMEEEASQKVSQKLTCSRDMIEYVQHMVREHNENYKAMARDEKNYYQDTPKQIKRKVDLYKRCYPKEYDAFIASPQTQK
;
A
#
# COMPACT_ATOMS: atom_id res chain seq x y z
N MET A 1 -24.54 46.47 -22.65
CA MET A 1 -23.55 45.69 -21.90
C MET A 1 -22.45 45.38 -22.90
N GLN A 2 -21.33 46.08 -22.81
CA GLN A 2 -20.19 45.88 -23.70
C GLN A 2 -19.43 44.66 -23.17
N GLU A 3 -19.26 43.66 -24.02
CA GLU A 3 -18.41 42.49 -23.75
C GLU A 3 -16.95 42.96 -23.77
N GLU A 4 -16.30 42.91 -22.61
CA GLU A 4 -14.86 43.15 -22.50
C GLU A 4 -14.12 41.91 -23.01
N GLU A 5 -13.50 42.03 -24.19
CA GLU A 5 -12.56 41.05 -24.71
C GLU A 5 -11.34 40.96 -23.77
N GLU A 6 -11.20 39.83 -23.08
CA GLU A 6 -10.00 39.50 -22.31
C GLU A 6 -8.80 39.37 -23.26
N GLN A 7 -7.92 40.37 -23.23
CA GLN A 7 -6.63 40.36 -23.92
C GLN A 7 -5.73 39.27 -23.32
N PRO A 8 -5.07 38.41 -24.12
CA PRO A 8 -4.14 37.43 -23.58
C PRO A 8 -2.92 38.17 -23.03
N MET A 9 -2.74 38.10 -21.71
CA MET A 9 -1.59 38.66 -20.98
C MET A 9 -0.29 38.08 -21.56
N GLY A 10 0.35 38.87 -22.42
CA GLY A 10 1.65 38.57 -23.00
C GLY A 10 2.72 38.53 -21.94
N SER A 11 2.95 37.36 -21.34
CA SER A 11 4.24 37.04 -20.77
C SER A 11 5.10 36.51 -21.91
N ASN A 12 6.20 37.20 -22.21
CA ASN A 12 7.25 36.66 -23.08
C ASN A 12 7.89 35.47 -22.35
N VAL A 13 7.21 34.32 -22.37
CA VAL A 13 7.76 33.07 -21.89
C VAL A 13 8.65 32.57 -23.01
N THR A 14 9.96 32.75 -22.85
CA THR A 14 10.94 32.02 -23.65
C THR A 14 10.77 30.54 -23.32
N LEU A 15 9.86 29.86 -24.01
CA LEU A 15 9.58 28.44 -23.83
C LEU A 15 10.84 27.70 -24.26
N LYS A 16 11.56 27.16 -23.28
CA LYS A 16 12.69 26.26 -23.51
C LYS A 16 12.08 24.86 -23.65
N PRO A 17 11.85 24.33 -24.86
CA PRO A 17 11.14 23.07 -25.05
C PRO A 17 11.83 21.92 -24.32
N TYR A 18 13.17 21.93 -24.27
CA TYR A 18 13.96 20.93 -23.55
C TYR A 18 13.70 20.91 -22.04
N VAL A 19 13.31 22.04 -21.44
CA VAL A 19 12.98 22.12 -20.00
C VAL A 19 11.60 21.52 -19.74
N ILE A 20 10.66 21.77 -20.66
CA ILE A 20 9.31 21.22 -20.59
C ILE A 20 9.36 19.71 -20.74
N GLU A 21 10.07 19.22 -21.76
CA GLU A 21 10.26 17.79 -22.02
C GLU A 21 10.94 17.08 -20.84
N ALA A 22 12.03 17.65 -20.30
CA ALA A 22 12.70 17.08 -19.12
C ALA A 22 11.78 17.05 -17.88
N MET A 23 10.97 18.10 -17.66
CA MET A 23 10.01 18.11 -16.55
C MET A 23 8.88 17.09 -16.74
N GLU A 24 8.39 16.92 -17.96
CA GLU A 24 7.38 15.90 -18.30
C GLU A 24 7.93 14.49 -18.12
N GLU A 25 9.17 14.25 -18.56
CA GLU A 25 9.87 12.98 -18.38
C GLU A 25 10.03 12.65 -16.89
N GLU A 26 10.54 13.58 -16.08
CA GLU A 26 10.68 13.40 -14.63
C GLU A 26 9.33 13.18 -13.94
N ALA A 27 8.29 13.93 -14.30
CA ALA A 27 6.95 13.77 -13.74
C ALA A 27 6.28 12.45 -14.17
N SER A 28 6.61 11.92 -15.35
CA SER A 28 6.12 10.62 -15.82
C SER A 28 6.71 9.43 -15.06
N GLN A 29 7.87 9.62 -14.39
CA GLN A 29 8.53 8.57 -13.63
C GLN A 29 7.69 8.14 -12.43
N LYS A 30 7.47 6.84 -12.29
CA LYS A 30 6.70 6.27 -11.18
C LYS A 30 7.54 6.24 -9.91
N VAL A 31 7.10 6.96 -8.87
CA VAL A 31 7.69 6.87 -7.54
C VAL A 31 7.36 5.50 -6.91
N SER A 32 8.38 4.74 -6.52
CA SER A 32 8.19 3.50 -5.79
C SER A 32 7.59 3.80 -4.41
N GLN A 33 6.39 3.28 -4.12
CA GLN A 33 5.80 3.45 -2.79
C GLN A 33 6.51 2.53 -1.78
N LYS A 34 7.21 3.16 -0.82
CA LYS A 34 7.77 2.47 0.35
C LYS A 34 6.65 2.30 1.38
N LEU A 35 5.86 1.24 1.23
CA LEU A 35 4.85 0.89 2.22
C LEU A 35 5.54 0.23 3.42
N THR A 36 5.26 0.75 4.61
CA THR A 36 5.67 0.15 5.88
C THR A 36 4.42 -0.34 6.60
N CYS A 37 4.56 -1.41 7.39
CA CYS A 37 3.51 -1.80 8.33
C CYS A 37 4.07 -1.84 9.75
N SER A 38 3.21 -1.61 10.74
CA SER A 38 3.60 -1.66 12.14
C SER A 38 3.98 -3.08 12.55
N ARG A 39 4.90 -3.20 13.51
CA ARG A 39 5.33 -4.48 14.05
C ARG A 39 4.18 -5.28 14.65
N ASP A 40 3.32 -4.62 15.43
CA ASP A 40 2.15 -5.26 16.06
C ASP A 40 1.19 -5.87 15.03
N MET A 41 1.04 -5.22 13.87
CA MET A 41 0.24 -5.75 12.76
C MET A 41 0.85 -7.02 12.18
N ILE A 42 2.18 -7.06 12.04
CA ILE A 42 2.91 -8.23 11.54
C ILE A 42 2.74 -9.39 12.53
N GLU A 43 2.97 -9.16 13.82
CA GLU A 43 2.86 -10.18 14.86
C GLU A 43 1.43 -10.76 14.93
N TYR A 44 0.41 -9.88 14.84
CA TYR A 44 -0.99 -10.28 14.74
C TYR A 44 -1.26 -11.17 13.52
N VAL A 45 -0.83 -10.73 12.32
CA VAL A 45 -1.04 -11.48 11.07
C VAL A 45 -0.31 -12.82 11.10
N GLN A 46 0.93 -12.86 11.58
CA GLN A 46 1.70 -14.11 11.69
C GLN A 46 1.02 -15.11 12.60
N HIS A 47 0.46 -14.68 13.74
CA HIS A 47 -0.30 -15.56 14.61
C HIS A 47 -1.56 -16.10 13.92
N MET A 48 -2.37 -15.22 13.31
CA MET A 48 -3.58 -15.61 12.58
C MET A 48 -3.28 -16.63 11.48
N VAL A 49 -2.24 -16.39 10.67
CA VAL A 49 -1.86 -17.27 9.56
C VAL A 49 -1.31 -18.59 10.07
N ARG A 50 -0.63 -18.61 11.22
CA ARG A 50 -0.13 -19.85 11.85
C ARG A 50 -1.26 -20.77 12.28
N GLU A 51 -2.25 -20.24 12.99
CA GLU A 51 -3.35 -21.04 13.55
C GLU A 51 -4.40 -21.42 12.49
N HIS A 52 -4.74 -20.47 11.60
CA HIS A 52 -5.91 -20.59 10.71
C HIS A 52 -5.59 -20.58 9.21
N ASN A 53 -4.32 -20.42 8.82
CA ASN A 53 -3.84 -20.37 7.43
C ASN A 53 -4.58 -19.35 6.55
N GLU A 54 -5.48 -19.79 5.66
CA GLU A 54 -6.29 -18.92 4.78
C GLU A 54 -7.77 -18.85 5.21
N ASN A 55 -8.12 -19.41 6.38
CA ASN A 55 -9.49 -19.39 6.87
C ASN A 55 -9.80 -18.11 7.64
N TYR A 56 -10.08 -17.03 6.91
CA TYR A 56 -10.42 -15.72 7.49
C TYR A 56 -11.68 -15.72 8.36
N LYS A 57 -12.59 -16.69 8.17
CA LYS A 57 -13.78 -16.83 9.02
C LYS A 57 -13.42 -17.41 10.40
N ALA A 58 -12.45 -18.32 10.45
CA ALA A 58 -11.94 -18.85 11.70
C ALA A 58 -11.08 -17.81 12.43
N MET A 59 -10.23 -17.06 11.70
CA MET A 59 -9.45 -15.95 12.26
C MET A 59 -10.31 -14.89 12.95
N ALA A 60 -11.49 -14.57 12.40
CA ALA A 60 -12.38 -13.60 13.01
C ALA A 60 -12.96 -14.06 14.36
N ARG A 61 -13.00 -15.38 14.61
CA ARG A 61 -13.46 -15.99 15.86
C ARG A 61 -12.33 -16.29 16.84
N ASP A 62 -11.09 -16.04 16.44
CA ASP A 62 -9.92 -16.33 17.25
C ASP A 62 -9.83 -15.40 18.48
N GLU A 63 -9.32 -15.92 19.59
CA GLU A 63 -9.19 -15.18 20.85
C GLU A 63 -8.24 -13.98 20.75
N LYS A 64 -7.23 -14.07 19.88
CA LYS A 64 -6.27 -12.98 19.66
C LYS A 64 -6.86 -11.85 18.81
N ASN A 65 -8.05 -12.02 18.23
CA ASN A 65 -8.77 -10.97 17.53
C ASN A 65 -9.44 -9.97 18.49
N TYR A 66 -8.63 -9.27 19.28
CA TYR A 66 -9.08 -8.35 20.33
C TYR A 66 -10.01 -7.23 19.83
N TYR A 67 -9.71 -6.67 18.65
CA TYR A 67 -10.51 -5.60 18.05
C TYR A 67 -11.68 -6.10 17.21
N GLN A 68 -11.95 -7.41 17.21
CA GLN A 68 -13.07 -8.02 16.50
C GLN A 68 -13.04 -7.69 15.01
N ASP A 69 -11.86 -7.75 14.39
CA ASP A 69 -11.72 -7.52 12.96
C ASP A 69 -12.60 -8.50 12.18
N THR A 70 -13.32 -7.97 11.20
CA THR A 70 -14.08 -8.78 10.26
C THR A 70 -13.14 -9.59 9.38
N PRO A 71 -13.58 -10.73 8.82
CA PRO A 71 -12.76 -11.53 7.90
C PRO A 71 -12.14 -10.72 6.75
N LYS A 72 -12.87 -9.70 6.26
CA LYS A 72 -12.41 -8.81 5.20
C LYS A 72 -11.31 -7.85 5.67
N GLN A 73 -11.36 -7.38 6.91
CA GLN A 73 -10.29 -6.55 7.49
C GLN A 73 -9.04 -7.39 7.72
N ILE A 74 -9.18 -8.60 8.26
CA ILE A 74 -8.05 -9.53 8.45
C ILE A 74 -7.37 -9.84 7.13
N LYS A 75 -8.15 -10.13 6.07
CA LYS A 75 -7.61 -10.33 4.72
C LYS A 75 -6.79 -9.11 4.25
N ARG A 76 -7.31 -7.90 4.41
CA ARG A 76 -6.59 -6.67 4.03
C ARG A 76 -5.28 -6.50 4.80
N LYS A 77 -5.25 -6.87 6.09
CA LYS A 77 -4.03 -6.82 6.92
C LYS A 77 -2.99 -7.83 6.42
N VAL A 78 -3.42 -9.04 6.06
CA VAL A 78 -2.57 -10.06 5.44
C VAL A 78 -2.02 -9.58 4.10
N ASP A 79 -2.87 -9.02 3.23
CA ASP A 79 -2.47 -8.50 1.92
C ASP A 79 -1.50 -7.31 2.06
N LEU A 80 -1.69 -6.46 3.06
CA LEU A 80 -0.76 -5.37 3.39
C LEU A 80 0.60 -5.93 3.80
N TYR A 81 0.64 -6.95 4.67
CA TYR A 81 1.89 -7.58 5.08
C TYR A 81 2.65 -8.19 3.89
N LYS A 82 1.96 -8.92 3.01
CA LYS A 82 2.52 -9.48 1.76
C LYS A 82 3.11 -8.39 0.87
N ARG A 83 2.46 -7.23 0.77
CA ARG A 83 2.90 -6.11 -0.08
C ARG A 83 4.12 -5.38 0.51
N CYS A 84 4.18 -5.21 1.83
CA CYS A 84 5.28 -4.52 2.50
C CYS A 84 6.54 -5.40 2.59
N TYR A 85 6.38 -6.68 2.94
CA TYR A 85 7.50 -7.59 3.24
C TYR A 85 7.33 -8.97 2.56
N PRO A 86 7.39 -9.04 1.22
CA PRO A 86 7.16 -10.29 0.49
C PRO A 86 8.16 -11.38 0.89
N LYS A 87 9.45 -11.04 1.01
CA LYS A 87 10.51 -12.00 1.37
C LYS A 87 10.34 -12.58 2.77
N GLU A 88 9.91 -11.75 3.73
CA GLU A 88 9.69 -12.21 5.10
C GLU A 88 8.46 -13.10 5.19
N TYR A 89 7.40 -12.74 4.47
CA TYR A 89 6.19 -13.56 4.40
C TYR A 89 6.47 -14.93 3.77
N ASP A 90 7.21 -14.97 2.67
CA ASP A 90 7.57 -16.24 2.01
C ASP A 90 8.42 -17.13 2.93
N ALA A 91 9.41 -16.55 3.63
CA ALA A 91 10.21 -17.27 4.62
C ALA A 91 9.37 -17.77 5.81
N PHE A 92 8.37 -16.98 6.23
CA PHE A 92 7.44 -17.37 7.29
C PHE A 92 6.55 -18.54 6.87
N ILE A 93 5.96 -18.52 5.66
CA ILE A 93 5.16 -19.63 5.13
C ILE A 93 6.00 -20.89 4.90
N ALA A 94 7.24 -20.73 4.43
CA ALA A 94 8.17 -21.84 4.21
C ALA A 94 8.67 -22.49 5.53
N SER A 95 8.50 -21.82 6.67
CA SER A 95 8.86 -22.34 7.99
C SER A 95 7.60 -22.78 8.76
N PRO A 96 7.10 -24.01 8.53
CA PRO A 96 6.06 -24.58 9.37
C PRO A 96 6.69 -24.90 10.73
N GLN A 97 6.67 -23.93 11.65
CA GLN A 97 6.98 -24.20 13.04
C GLN A 97 5.83 -25.03 13.61
N THR A 98 6.06 -26.34 13.69
CA THR A 98 5.26 -27.29 14.46
C THR A 98 5.10 -26.76 15.88
N GLN A 99 3.90 -26.28 16.23
CA GLN A 99 3.58 -26.04 17.63
C GLN A 99 3.56 -27.39 18.34
N LYS A 100 4.42 -27.53 19.35
CA LYS A 100 4.42 -28.64 20.30
C LYS A 100 3.20 -28.58 21.21
#